data_AF-A0A537LV05-F1
#
_entry.id   AF-A0A537LV05-F1
#
_cell.length_a   1.000
_cell.length_b   1.000
_cell.length_c   1.000
_cell.angle_alpha   90.00
_cell.angle_beta   90.00
_cell.angle_gamma   90.00
#
_symmetry.space_group_name_H-M   'P 1'
#
loop_
_entity.id
_entity.type
_entity.pdbx_description
1 polymer ?
#
loop_
_entity_poly.entity_id
_entity_poly.type
_entity_poly.pdbx_seq_one_letter_code
_entity_poly.pdbx_strand_id
1 'polypeptide(L)'
;MRFSELVPAASAEGGSAGPAETTGVNLNSSSRVFTQGDLRETGSPLDVAISGDGFIELIGPGGENLLWRGGQLKINADGQLAAANGLALKAGITVPEGATALTIARDGTVTAIAEGETTASEIGKIELAQVRDVGAVTALEGGLYRVTSPEDLVTADMESTSGGAFVQGSLEASNVELTEEMVSLLLMQRAYAANAQVVQAGDQLMAIANGLKR
;
A
#
# COMPACT_ATOMS: atom_id res chain seq x y z
N MET A 1 -20.42 -4.21 28.27
CA MET A 1 -19.46 -3.32 27.61
C MET A 1 -20.22 -2.51 26.57
N ARG A 2 -20.49 -1.23 26.85
CA ARG A 2 -21.40 -0.37 26.07
C ARG A 2 -20.61 0.35 24.98
N PHE A 3 -21.19 0.43 23.79
CA PHE A 3 -20.67 1.04 22.55
C PHE A 3 -20.46 2.58 22.61
N SER A 4 -20.34 3.17 23.80
CA SER A 4 -20.33 4.62 24.04
C SER A 4 -18.92 5.22 24.13
N GLU A 5 -17.86 4.43 23.97
CA GLU A 5 -16.46 4.88 24.18
C GLU A 5 -15.64 5.04 22.89
N LEU A 6 -16.24 4.93 21.69
CA LEU A 6 -15.50 5.00 20.41
C LEU A 6 -15.60 6.36 19.70
N VAL A 7 -15.86 7.45 20.42
CA VAL A 7 -15.75 8.80 19.86
C VAL A 7 -14.45 9.45 20.38
N PRO A 8 -13.41 9.60 19.56
CA PRO A 8 -12.29 10.46 19.92
C PRO A 8 -12.77 11.92 19.94
N ALA A 9 -12.54 12.59 21.06
CA ALA A 9 -12.79 14.01 21.21
C ALA A 9 -11.82 14.80 20.32
N ALA A 10 -12.30 15.26 19.16
CA ALA A 10 -11.66 16.32 18.41
C ALA A 10 -12.31 17.64 18.83
N SER A 11 -11.55 18.43 19.59
CA SER A 11 -11.81 19.83 19.85
C SER A 11 -12.00 20.60 18.54
N ALA A 12 -13.11 21.30 18.39
CA ALA A 12 -13.23 22.37 17.41
C ALA A 12 -13.95 23.54 18.08
N GLU A 13 -13.19 24.60 18.29
CA GLU A 13 -13.68 25.93 18.61
C GLU A 13 -14.66 26.43 17.54
N GLY A 14 -15.72 27.09 18.01
CA GLY A 14 -16.28 28.28 17.36
C GLY A 14 -16.92 28.12 15.99
N GLY A 15 -18.22 27.83 15.95
CA GLY A 15 -19.04 28.10 14.76
C GLY A 15 -20.37 27.38 14.78
N SER A 16 -21.43 28.11 15.14
CA SER A 16 -22.81 27.63 15.16
C SER A 16 -23.28 27.11 13.79
N ALA A 17 -23.54 25.80 13.70
CA ALA A 17 -24.39 25.21 12.66
C ALA A 17 -25.31 24.17 13.32
N GLY A 18 -26.61 24.31 13.07
CA GLY A 18 -27.69 23.52 13.65
C GLY A 18 -27.62 22.02 13.32
N PRO A 19 -28.54 21.21 13.87
CA PRO A 19 -28.49 19.76 13.75
C PRO A 19 -28.53 19.37 12.26
N ALA A 20 -27.42 18.83 11.76
CA ALA A 20 -27.37 18.23 10.45
C ALA A 20 -28.28 17.00 10.46
N GLU A 21 -29.45 17.13 9.86
CA GLU A 21 -30.27 16.00 9.41
C GLU A 21 -29.45 15.21 8.37
N THR A 22 -28.64 14.28 8.86
CA THR A 22 -27.92 13.32 8.03
C THR A 22 -28.90 12.24 7.55
N THR A 23 -29.66 12.57 6.51
CA THR A 23 -30.47 11.60 5.75
C THR A 23 -29.58 10.88 4.72
N GLY A 24 -28.58 10.13 5.20
CA GLY A 24 -27.65 9.44 4.31
C GLY A 24 -26.57 8.65 5.03
N VAL A 25 -25.93 7.74 4.28
CA VAL A 25 -24.67 7.12 4.68
C VAL A 25 -23.53 7.96 4.12
N ASN A 26 -22.67 8.48 5.00
CA ASN A 26 -21.41 9.06 4.57
C ASN A 26 -20.38 7.92 4.47
N LEU A 27 -19.74 7.74 3.32
CA LEU A 27 -18.53 6.93 3.26
C LEU A 27 -17.45 7.71 4.01
N ASN A 28 -17.21 7.33 5.26
CA ASN A 28 -16.02 7.80 5.95
C ASN A 28 -14.83 7.24 5.18
N SER A 29 -13.85 8.09 4.87
CA SER A 29 -12.67 7.73 4.10
C SER A 29 -12.07 6.44 4.65
N SER A 30 -11.85 5.46 3.76
CA SER A 30 -11.19 4.22 4.12
C SER A 30 -9.77 4.54 4.57
N SER A 31 -9.54 4.60 5.88
CA SER A 31 -8.19 4.73 6.44
C SER A 31 -7.43 3.46 6.08
N ARG A 32 -6.35 3.59 5.29
CA ARG A 32 -5.50 2.45 4.97
C ARG A 32 -4.68 2.13 6.21
N VAL A 33 -4.89 0.94 6.76
CA VAL A 33 -4.05 0.41 7.81
C VAL A 33 -2.80 -0.15 7.13
N PHE A 34 -1.66 0.52 7.25
CA PHE A 34 -0.36 -0.01 6.85
C PHE A 34 0.14 -1.00 7.90
N THR A 35 -0.55 -2.13 8.02
CA THR A 35 -0.03 -3.29 8.76
C THR A 35 0.83 -4.11 7.81
N GLN A 36 2.02 -4.47 8.27
CA GLN A 36 2.90 -5.37 7.54
C GLN A 36 2.24 -6.75 7.43
N GLY A 37 2.24 -7.33 6.23
CA GLY A 37 1.86 -8.72 6.02
C GLY A 37 2.95 -9.70 6.44
N ASP A 38 2.61 -11.00 6.48
CA ASP A 38 3.61 -12.03 6.77
C ASP A 38 4.69 -12.08 5.66
N LEU A 39 5.95 -12.07 6.07
CA LEU A 39 7.08 -12.25 5.16
C LEU A 39 7.20 -13.73 4.78
N ARG A 40 7.10 -14.03 3.48
CA ARG A 40 7.29 -15.38 2.94
C ARG A 40 8.63 -15.48 2.25
N GLU A 41 9.48 -16.37 2.76
CA GLU A 41 10.77 -16.68 2.14
C GLU A 41 10.55 -17.46 0.82
N THR A 42 11.06 -16.91 -0.27
CA THR A 42 11.00 -17.51 -1.61
C THR A 42 12.32 -18.13 -2.03
N GLY A 43 13.44 -17.72 -1.41
CA GLY A 43 14.79 -18.16 -1.74
C GLY A 43 15.35 -17.58 -3.04
N SER A 44 14.60 -16.69 -3.71
CA SER A 44 15.07 -16.00 -4.92
C SER A 44 15.87 -14.75 -4.53
N PRO A 45 17.13 -14.57 -4.99
CA PRO A 45 17.94 -13.42 -4.61
C PRO A 45 17.40 -12.08 -5.13
N LEU A 46 16.52 -12.11 -6.13
CA LEU A 46 15.88 -10.91 -6.69
C LEU A 46 14.55 -10.57 -6.01
N ASP A 47 14.09 -11.39 -5.07
CA ASP A 47 12.90 -11.07 -4.29
C ASP A 47 13.34 -10.28 -3.05
N VAL A 48 12.74 -9.12 -2.85
CA VAL A 48 13.05 -8.23 -1.73
C VAL A 48 11.76 -7.80 -1.07
N ALA A 49 11.69 -7.99 0.24
CA ALA A 49 10.62 -7.46 1.05
C ALA A 49 11.17 -6.45 2.07
N ILE A 50 10.30 -5.57 2.55
CA ILE A 50 10.63 -4.62 3.61
C ILE A 50 9.99 -5.13 4.90
N SER A 51 10.79 -5.22 5.95
CA SER A 51 10.31 -5.48 7.30
C SER A 51 10.13 -4.16 8.04
N GLY A 52 8.90 -3.86 8.47
CA GLY A 52 8.54 -2.61 9.14
C GLY A 52 7.99 -1.53 8.22
N ASP A 53 8.17 -0.27 8.63
CA ASP A 53 7.67 0.89 7.90
C ASP A 53 8.73 1.44 6.95
N GLY A 54 8.35 1.53 5.68
CA GLY A 54 9.20 2.07 4.64
C GLY A 54 8.71 1.66 3.25
N PHE A 55 9.11 2.44 2.25
CA PHE A 55 8.84 2.20 0.85
C PHE A 55 10.13 2.39 0.06
N ILE A 56 10.34 1.59 -0.97
CA ILE A 56 11.36 1.82 -1.99
C ILE A 56 10.82 2.89 -2.94
N GLU A 57 11.66 3.89 -3.23
CA GLU A 57 11.36 4.87 -4.26
C GLU A 57 11.69 4.33 -5.67
N LEU A 58 10.72 4.42 -6.56
CA LEU A 58 10.81 4.08 -7.97
C LEU A 58 10.63 5.35 -8.81
N ILE A 59 11.26 5.38 -9.98
CA ILE A 59 11.07 6.45 -10.95
C ILE A 59 10.06 5.99 -12.00
N GLY A 60 8.92 6.69 -12.05
CA GLY A 60 7.92 6.50 -13.10
C GLY A 60 8.39 7.03 -14.47
N PRO A 61 7.77 6.62 -15.57
CA PRO A 61 8.14 7.04 -16.93
C PRO A 61 8.02 8.56 -17.16
N GLY A 62 7.26 9.27 -16.32
CA GLY A 62 7.15 10.73 -16.34
C GLY A 62 8.13 11.48 -15.41
N GLY A 63 9.08 10.80 -14.77
CA GLY A 63 9.97 11.39 -13.76
C GLY A 63 9.31 11.62 -12.40
N GLU A 64 8.13 11.01 -12.20
CA GLU A 64 7.39 11.02 -10.94
C GLU A 64 7.96 10.01 -9.94
N ASN A 65 7.97 10.37 -8.66
CA ASN A 65 8.38 9.46 -7.60
C ASN A 65 7.20 8.55 -7.24
N LEU A 66 7.40 7.26 -7.43
CA LEU A 66 6.48 6.21 -7.01
C LEU A 66 7.10 5.48 -5.81
N LEU A 67 6.25 4.96 -4.96
CA LEU A 67 6.61 4.22 -3.77
C LEU A 67 6.17 2.77 -3.94
N TRP A 68 6.95 1.86 -3.37
CA TRP A 68 6.67 0.43 -3.47
C TRP A 68 7.15 -0.29 -2.21
N ARG A 69 6.36 -1.23 -1.66
CA ARG A 69 6.74 -1.99 -0.44
C ARG A 69 7.74 -3.13 -0.68
N GLY A 70 8.16 -3.31 -1.93
CA GLY A 70 9.02 -4.41 -2.33
C GLY A 70 8.26 -5.51 -3.05
N GLY A 71 9.01 -6.47 -3.56
CA GLY A 71 8.55 -7.58 -4.35
C GLY A 71 9.68 -8.12 -5.21
N GLN A 72 9.33 -8.65 -6.39
CA GLN A 72 10.30 -9.17 -7.33
C GLN A 72 11.00 -8.03 -8.09
N LEU A 73 12.33 -8.02 -8.03
CA LEU A 73 13.21 -7.17 -8.84
C LEU A 73 13.62 -7.91 -10.11
N LYS A 74 13.97 -7.14 -11.13
CA LYS A 74 14.57 -7.59 -12.38
C LYS A 74 15.60 -6.59 -12.86
N ILE A 75 16.57 -7.06 -13.62
CA ILE A 75 17.53 -6.18 -14.30
C ILE A 75 16.90 -5.76 -15.63
N ASN A 76 16.81 -4.45 -15.87
CA ASN A 76 16.27 -3.91 -17.13
C ASN A 76 17.32 -3.97 -18.26
N ALA A 77 16.93 -3.55 -19.47
CA ALA A 77 17.82 -3.53 -20.63
C ALA A 77 19.01 -2.57 -20.47
N ASP A 78 18.89 -1.58 -19.57
CA ASP A 78 19.93 -0.61 -19.26
C ASP A 78 20.87 -1.10 -18.13
N GLY A 79 20.71 -2.35 -17.67
CA GLY A 79 21.50 -2.94 -16.59
C GLY A 79 21.11 -2.46 -15.19
N GLN A 80 20.02 -1.71 -15.05
CA GLN A 80 19.57 -1.17 -13.76
C GLN A 80 18.59 -2.12 -13.05
N LEU A 81 18.62 -2.09 -11.71
CA LEU A 81 17.58 -2.73 -10.92
C LEU A 81 16.25 -2.03 -11.13
N ALA A 82 15.25 -2.80 -11.53
CA ALA A 82 13.89 -2.38 -11.77
C ALA A 82 12.91 -3.30 -11.03
N ALA A 83 11.76 -2.78 -10.65
CA ALA A 83 10.66 -3.61 -10.15
C ALA A 83 10.07 -4.49 -11.27
N ALA A 84 9.27 -5.49 -10.91
CA ALA A 84 8.63 -6.42 -11.86
C ALA A 84 7.85 -5.71 -12.99
N ASN A 85 7.29 -4.54 -12.71
CA ASN A 85 6.59 -3.68 -13.67
C ASN A 85 7.52 -2.93 -14.65
N GLY A 86 8.84 -3.03 -14.50
CA GLY A 86 9.83 -2.36 -15.36
C GLY A 86 10.24 -0.96 -14.92
N LEU A 87 9.74 -0.47 -13.78
CA LEU A 87 10.15 0.83 -13.23
C LEU A 87 11.50 0.71 -12.53
N ALA A 88 12.44 1.58 -12.90
CA ALA A 88 13.76 1.62 -12.28
C ALA A 88 13.69 2.16 -10.84
N LEU A 89 14.58 1.67 -9.99
CA LEU A 89 14.75 2.22 -8.65
C LEU A 89 15.36 3.62 -8.72
N LYS A 90 14.88 4.54 -7.87
CA LYS A 90 15.41 5.91 -7.79
C LYS A 90 16.89 5.96 -7.40
N ALA A 91 17.35 4.97 -6.65
CA ALA A 91 18.75 4.78 -6.31
C ALA A 91 19.67 4.61 -7.54
N GLY A 92 19.11 4.30 -8.72
CA GLY A 92 19.88 4.24 -9.98
C GLY A 92 20.97 3.17 -9.98
N ILE A 93 20.73 2.04 -9.31
CA ILE A 93 21.73 0.98 -9.13
C ILE A 93 21.90 0.21 -10.44
N THR A 94 23.08 0.35 -11.04
CA THR A 94 23.47 -0.38 -12.25
C THR A 94 24.24 -1.63 -11.86
N VAL A 95 23.71 -2.78 -12.25
CA VAL A 95 24.35 -4.08 -12.10
C VAL A 95 25.29 -4.30 -13.28
N PRO A 96 26.58 -4.61 -13.06
CA PRO A 96 27.51 -4.91 -14.14
C PRO A 96 27.07 -6.17 -14.93
N GLU A 97 27.25 -6.14 -16.25
CA GLU A 97 26.94 -7.29 -17.11
C GLU A 97 27.76 -8.53 -16.66
N GLY A 98 27.09 -9.68 -16.56
CA GLY A 98 27.72 -10.93 -16.09
C GLY A 98 27.75 -11.13 -14.56
N ALA A 99 27.12 -10.24 -13.77
CA ALA A 99 27.01 -10.44 -12.33
C ALA A 99 26.40 -11.81 -12.00
N THR A 100 27.16 -12.64 -11.28
CA THR A 100 26.77 -14.02 -10.94
C THR A 100 25.93 -14.07 -9.66
N ALA A 101 26.13 -13.12 -8.74
CA ALA A 101 25.38 -13.00 -7.51
C ALA A 101 25.13 -11.53 -7.15
N LEU A 102 23.93 -11.25 -6.63
CA LEU A 102 23.52 -9.95 -6.09
C LEU A 102 23.07 -10.16 -4.64
N THR A 103 23.64 -9.40 -3.72
CA THR A 103 23.27 -9.43 -2.30
C THR A 103 22.82 -8.05 -1.86
N ILE A 104 21.67 -7.99 -1.20
CA ILE A 104 21.10 -6.75 -0.66
C ILE A 104 21.13 -6.87 0.85
N ALA A 105 21.96 -6.07 1.49
CA ALA A 105 22.06 -6.03 2.94
C ALA A 105 20.85 -5.31 3.56
N ARG A 106 20.64 -5.51 4.86
CA ARG A 106 19.47 -5.00 5.60
C ARG A 106 19.38 -3.47 5.62
N ASP A 107 20.53 -2.82 5.52
CA ASP A 107 20.74 -1.36 5.44
C ASP A 107 20.53 -0.79 4.02
N GLY A 108 20.22 -1.65 3.05
CA GLY A 108 20.01 -1.29 1.64
C GLY A 108 21.28 -1.28 0.81
N THR A 109 22.43 -1.65 1.37
CA THR A 109 23.68 -1.74 0.62
C THR A 109 23.60 -2.91 -0.36
N VAL A 110 23.75 -2.63 -1.65
CA VAL A 110 23.69 -3.60 -2.73
C VAL A 110 25.10 -3.92 -3.18
N THR A 111 25.43 -5.20 -3.10
CA THR A 111 26.71 -5.73 -3.55
C THR A 111 26.50 -6.73 -4.67
N ALA A 112 27.39 -6.73 -5.65
CA ALA A 112 27.39 -7.68 -6.75
C ALA A 112 28.76 -8.36 -6.88
N ILE A 113 28.73 -9.62 -7.30
CA ILE A 113 29.92 -10.36 -7.69
C ILE A 113 29.93 -10.43 -9.22
N ALA A 114 30.88 -9.75 -9.85
CA ALA A 114 31.06 -9.74 -11.30
C ALA A 114 31.58 -11.10 -11.81
N GLU A 115 31.40 -11.38 -13.10
CA GLU A 115 31.84 -12.63 -13.72
C GLU A 115 33.36 -12.81 -13.57
N GLY A 116 33.79 -13.92 -12.98
CA GLY A 116 35.20 -14.26 -12.79
C GLY A 116 35.87 -13.64 -11.56
N GLU A 117 35.13 -12.82 -10.79
CA GLU A 117 35.59 -12.28 -9.52
C GLU A 117 34.99 -13.06 -8.34
N THR A 118 35.70 -13.15 -7.22
CA THR A 118 35.21 -13.82 -6.00
C THR A 118 34.89 -12.83 -4.88
N THR A 119 35.26 -11.56 -5.06
CA THR A 119 35.02 -10.47 -4.14
C THR A 119 33.74 -9.73 -4.52
N ALA A 120 32.87 -9.54 -3.54
CA ALA A 120 31.69 -8.71 -3.71
C ALA A 120 32.11 -7.22 -3.73
N SER A 121 31.65 -6.50 -4.75
CA SER A 121 31.83 -5.05 -4.86
C SER A 121 30.51 -4.35 -4.56
N GLU A 122 30.57 -3.23 -3.85
CA GLU A 122 29.41 -2.38 -3.58
C GLU A 122 29.04 -1.60 -4.85
N ILE A 123 27.83 -1.82 -5.36
CA ILE A 123 27.33 -1.18 -6.58
C ILE A 123 26.40 0.00 -6.29
N GLY A 124 25.90 0.11 -5.05
CA GLY A 124 25.08 1.23 -4.61
C GLY A 124 24.29 0.92 -3.34
N LYS A 125 23.51 1.90 -2.90
CA LYS A 125 22.66 1.78 -1.70
C LYS A 125 21.22 2.17 -2.04
N ILE A 126 20.27 1.34 -1.63
CA ILE A 126 18.84 1.64 -1.69
C ILE A 126 18.44 2.31 -0.39
N GLU A 127 17.82 3.47 -0.49
CA GLU A 127 17.22 4.14 0.66
C GLU A 127 15.73 3.79 0.74
N LEU A 128 15.24 3.66 1.97
CA LEU A 128 13.80 3.59 2.23
C LEU A 128 13.26 5.00 2.44
N ALA A 129 12.09 5.27 1.89
CA ALA A 129 11.30 6.46 2.17
C ALA A 129 10.14 6.11 3.09
N GLN A 130 9.94 6.91 4.13
CA GLN A 130 8.78 6.89 5.00
C GLN A 130 7.88 8.08 4.65
N VAL A 131 6.56 7.87 4.72
CA VAL A 131 5.60 8.96 4.53
C VAL A 131 5.19 9.50 5.89
N ARG A 132 5.28 10.82 6.08
CA ARG A 132 4.84 11.50 7.31
C ARG A 132 3.33 11.44 7.51
N ASP A 133 2.58 11.67 6.43
CA ASP A 133 1.12 11.62 6.43
C ASP A 133 0.62 10.52 5.48
N VAL A 134 0.04 9.48 6.10
CA VAL A 134 -0.60 8.35 5.40
C VAL A 134 -1.73 8.82 4.47
N GLY A 135 -2.41 9.92 4.81
CA GLY A 135 -3.48 10.51 4.00
C GLY A 135 -3.01 11.13 2.69
N ALA A 136 -1.73 11.50 2.58
CA ALA A 136 -1.13 12.09 1.38
C ALA A 136 -0.75 11.05 0.31
N VAL A 137 -0.96 9.76 0.59
CA VAL A 137 -0.57 8.64 -0.26
C VAL A 137 -1.76 8.09 -1.05
N THR A 138 -1.66 8.16 -2.37
CA THR A 138 -2.62 7.54 -3.28
C THR A 138 -2.07 6.20 -3.77
N ALA A 139 -2.80 5.09 -3.55
CA ALA A 139 -2.44 3.80 -4.14
C ALA A 139 -2.78 3.80 -5.62
N LEU A 140 -1.87 3.25 -6.43
CA LEU A 140 -2.04 2.97 -7.84
C LEU A 140 -2.21 1.46 -8.03
N GLU A 141 -2.38 1.06 -9.28
CA GLU A 141 -2.38 -0.36 -9.64
C GLU A 141 -1.04 -1.03 -9.32
N GLY A 142 -1.10 -2.34 -9.06
CA GLY A 142 0.10 -3.17 -8.88
C GLY A 142 0.85 -2.96 -7.56
N GLY A 143 0.21 -2.41 -6.53
CA GLY A 143 0.86 -2.19 -5.22
C GLY A 143 1.84 -1.02 -5.20
N LEU A 144 1.74 -0.13 -6.19
CA LEU A 144 2.47 1.13 -6.23
C LEU A 144 1.71 2.20 -5.46
N TYR A 145 2.43 3.18 -4.95
CA TYR A 145 1.85 4.35 -4.30
C TYR A 145 2.46 5.62 -4.86
N ARG A 146 1.67 6.69 -4.94
CA ARG A 146 2.12 8.03 -5.33
C ARG A 146 1.86 8.95 -4.15
N VAL A 147 2.84 9.77 -3.83
CA VAL A 147 2.68 10.84 -2.86
C VAL A 147 2.26 12.11 -3.57
N THR A 148 1.33 12.84 -2.96
CA THR A 148 0.77 14.07 -3.53
C THR A 148 1.81 15.19 -3.56
N SER A 149 2.66 15.26 -2.52
CA SER A 149 3.77 16.22 -2.41
C SER A 149 5.06 15.51 -1.99
N PRO A 150 6.19 15.73 -2.70
CA PRO A 150 7.46 15.09 -2.35
C PRO A 150 8.02 15.54 -0.98
N GLU A 151 7.51 16.62 -0.39
CA GLU A 151 7.90 17.10 0.95
C GLU A 151 7.37 16.22 2.10
N ASP A 152 6.38 15.37 1.81
CA ASP A 152 5.83 14.41 2.78
C ASP A 152 6.67 13.12 2.88
N LEU A 153 7.65 12.97 1.99
CA LEU A 153 8.62 11.88 1.98
C LEU A 153 9.82 12.25 2.85
N VAL A 154 10.15 11.36 3.77
CA VAL A 154 11.35 11.45 4.60
C VAL A 154 12.14 10.18 4.40
N THR A 155 13.46 10.27 4.28
CA THR A 155 14.31 9.06 4.27
C THR A 155 14.15 8.34 5.62
N ALA A 156 13.76 7.08 5.56
CA ALA A 156 13.61 6.24 6.74
C ALA A 156 14.98 5.95 7.34
N ASP A 157 15.07 6.07 8.67
CA ASP A 157 16.27 5.67 9.40
C ASP A 157 16.29 4.15 9.54
N MET A 158 17.04 3.48 8.66
CA MET A 158 17.16 2.02 8.60
C MET A 158 18.04 1.43 9.71
N GLU A 159 18.73 2.27 10.50
CA GLU A 159 19.61 1.84 11.60
C GLU A 159 18.82 1.71 12.92
N SER A 160 17.70 2.42 13.03
CA SER A 160 16.76 2.30 14.16
C SER A 160 15.94 1.00 14.09
N THR A 161 15.64 0.39 15.25
CA THR A 161 14.75 -0.79 15.34
C THR A 161 13.32 -0.53 14.87
N SER A 162 12.88 0.73 14.84
CA SER A 162 11.60 1.15 14.25
C SER A 162 11.70 1.47 12.75
N GLY A 163 12.92 1.49 12.23
CA GLY A 163 13.20 1.67 10.81
C GLY A 163 12.85 0.43 10.01
N GLY A 164 12.36 0.64 8.79
CA GLY A 164 12.25 -0.44 7.83
C GLY A 164 13.62 -1.08 7.56
N ALA A 165 13.66 -2.40 7.43
CA ALA A 165 14.86 -3.14 7.04
C ALA A 165 14.58 -4.00 5.80
N PHE A 166 15.55 -4.12 4.90
CA PHE A 166 15.41 -5.03 3.76
C PHE A 166 15.58 -6.49 4.19
N VAL A 167 14.74 -7.34 3.63
CA VAL A 167 14.81 -8.79 3.75
C VAL A 167 14.87 -9.36 2.33
N GLN A 168 16.08 -9.72 1.90
CA GLN A 168 16.30 -10.40 0.63
C GLN A 168 15.78 -11.85 0.69
N GLY A 169 15.37 -12.39 -0.46
CA GLY A 169 14.88 -13.76 -0.56
C GLY A 169 13.46 -13.92 -0.06
N SER A 170 12.72 -12.83 0.14
CA SER A 170 11.38 -12.83 0.72
C SER A 170 10.44 -11.92 -0.06
N LEU A 171 9.15 -12.28 -0.04
CA LEU A 171 8.05 -11.47 -0.53
C LEU A 171 7.06 -11.22 0.62
N GLU A 172 6.52 -10.01 0.70
CA GLU A 172 5.44 -9.69 1.63
C GLU A 172 4.14 -10.34 1.14
N ALA A 173 3.50 -11.14 1.98
CA ALA A 173 2.19 -11.70 1.68
C ALA A 173 1.11 -10.63 1.81
N SER A 174 0.02 -10.80 1.05
CA SER A 174 -1.17 -9.96 1.25
C SER A 174 -1.69 -10.14 2.69
N ASN A 175 -1.94 -9.03 3.37
CA ASN A 175 -2.60 -8.98 4.67
C ASN A 175 -4.13 -9.21 4.59
N VAL A 176 -4.62 -9.69 3.44
CA VAL A 176 -6.05 -9.87 3.16
C VAL A 176 -6.42 -11.32 3.43
N GLU A 177 -7.25 -11.55 4.44
CA GLU A 177 -7.77 -12.88 4.75
C GLU A 177 -9.02 -13.17 3.89
N LEU A 178 -8.89 -14.10 2.94
CA LEU A 178 -9.92 -14.38 1.94
C LEU A 178 -11.27 -14.81 2.56
N THR A 179 -11.23 -15.51 3.69
CA THR A 179 -12.41 -15.96 4.45
C THR A 179 -13.21 -14.78 5.00
N GLU A 180 -12.54 -13.81 5.62
CA GLU A 180 -13.18 -12.61 6.17
C GLU A 180 -13.75 -11.72 5.05
N GLU A 181 -12.99 -11.55 3.96
CA GLU A 181 -13.44 -10.76 2.81
C GLU A 181 -14.67 -11.38 2.11
N MET A 182 -14.72 -12.71 1.98
CA MET A 182 -15.89 -13.39 1.43
C MET A 182 -17.13 -13.20 2.31
N VAL A 183 -16.97 -13.21 3.64
CA VAL A 183 -18.06 -12.94 4.58
C VAL A 183 -18.50 -11.49 4.50
N SER A 184 -17.55 -10.55 4.41
CA SER A 184 -17.81 -9.11 4.24
C SER A 184 -18.60 -8.83 2.96
N LEU A 185 -18.19 -9.43 1.83
CA LEU A 185 -18.92 -9.35 0.56
C LEU A 185 -20.32 -9.95 0.66
N LEU A 186 -20.49 -11.10 1.34
CA LEU A 186 -21.79 -11.72 1.55
C LEU A 186 -22.71 -10.84 2.40
N LEU A 187 -22.16 -10.19 3.43
CA LEU A 187 -22.89 -9.21 4.25
C LEU A 187 -23.29 -7.99 3.43
N MET A 188 -22.38 -7.45 2.60
CA MET A 188 -22.69 -6.35 1.68
C MET A 188 -23.78 -6.74 0.66
N GLN A 189 -23.72 -7.94 0.10
CA GLN A 189 -24.73 -8.46 -0.82
C GLN A 189 -26.09 -8.62 -0.13
N ARG A 190 -26.13 -9.13 1.11
CA ARG A 190 -27.37 -9.21 1.90
C ARG A 190 -27.92 -7.82 2.26
N ALA A 191 -27.07 -6.87 2.63
CA ALA A 191 -27.49 -5.50 2.90
C ALA A 191 -28.05 -4.82 1.65
N TYR A 192 -27.43 -5.01 0.48
CA TYR A 192 -27.96 -4.53 -0.79
C TYR A 192 -29.31 -5.18 -1.14
N ALA A 193 -29.44 -6.50 -0.98
CA ALA A 193 -30.70 -7.21 -1.20
C ALA A 193 -31.82 -6.75 -0.25
N ALA A 194 -31.50 -6.51 1.03
CA ALA A 194 -32.43 -5.97 2.00
C ALA A 194 -32.87 -4.54 1.62
N ASN A 195 -31.93 -3.68 1.19
CA ASN A 195 -32.26 -2.35 0.70
C ASN A 195 -33.16 -2.40 -0.55
N ALA A 196 -32.90 -3.32 -1.48
CA ALA A 196 -33.74 -3.53 -2.66
C ALA A 196 -35.15 -4.00 -2.29
N GLN A 197 -35.30 -4.86 -1.28
CA GLN A 197 -36.61 -5.27 -0.76
C GLN A 197 -37.39 -4.11 -0.14
N VAL A 198 -36.71 -3.20 0.58
CA VAL A 198 -37.33 -1.99 1.13
C VAL A 198 -37.84 -1.07 0.01
N VAL A 199 -37.05 -0.89 -1.06
CA VAL A 199 -37.48 -0.13 -2.25
C VAL A 199 -38.70 -0.78 -2.90
N GLN A 200 -38.68 -2.10 -3.11
CA GLN A 200 -39.81 -2.83 -3.68
C GLN A 200 -41.07 -2.74 -2.81
N ALA A 201 -40.95 -2.81 -1.49
CA ALA A 201 -42.06 -2.63 -0.57
C ALA A 201 -42.63 -1.20 -0.66
N GLY A 202 -41.76 -0.19 -0.82
CA GLY A 202 -42.15 1.18 -1.11
C GLY A 202 -42.96 1.31 -2.41
N ASP A 203 -42.48 0.70 -3.50
CA ASP A 203 -43.18 0.69 -4.80
C ASP A 203 -44.56 0.01 -4.71
N GLN A 204 -44.65 -1.10 -3.96
CA GLN A 204 -45.91 -1.80 -3.74
C GLN A 204 -46.92 -0.95 -2.94
N LEU A 205 -46.46 -0.25 -1.89
CA LEU A 205 -47.31 0.65 -1.12
C LEU A 205 -47.78 1.84 -1.96
N MET A 206 -46.91 2.40 -2.80
CA MET A 206 -47.25 3.46 -3.75
C MET A 206 -48.30 2.99 -4.79
N ALA A 207 -48.17 1.77 -5.30
CA ALA A 207 -49.15 1.19 -6.22
C ALA A 207 -50.53 1.01 -5.57
N ILE A 208 -50.58 0.54 -4.31
CA ILE A 208 -51.83 0.39 -3.54
C ILE A 208 -52.47 1.76 -3.28
N ALA A 209 -51.69 2.76 -2.86
CA ALA A 209 -52.17 4.11 -2.60
C ALA A 209 -52.76 4.77 -3.86
N ASN A 210 -52.13 4.60 -5.03
CA ASN A 210 -52.68 5.09 -6.30
C ASN A 210 -53.96 4.36 -6.72
N GLY A 211 -54.11 3.07 -6.39
CA GLY A 211 -55.33 2.30 -6.67
C GLY A 211 -56.56 2.71 -5.85
N LEU A 212 -56.35 3.34 -4.69
CA LEU A 212 -57.40 3.89 -3.81
C LEU A 212 -57.93 5.26 -4.27
N LYS A 213 -57.21 5.96 -5.15
CA LYS A 213 -57.67 7.20 -5.78
C LYS A 213 -58.50 6.87 -7.02
N ARG A 214 -59.75 6.46 -6.82
CA ARG A 214 -60.77 6.33 -7.88
C ARG A 214 -62.08 6.99 -7.48
#